data_AF-A0A3M6F6U5-F1
#
_entry.id   AF-A0A3M6F6U5-F1
#
_cell.length_a   1.000
_cell.length_b   1.000
_cell.length_c   1.000
_cell.angle_alpha   90.00
_cell.angle_beta   90.00
_cell.angle_gamma   90.00
#
_symmetry.space_group_name_H-M   'P 1'
#
loop_
_entity.id
_entity.type
_entity.pdbx_description
1 polymer ?
#
loop_
_entity_poly.entity_id
_entity_poly.type
_entity_poly.pdbx_seq_one_letter_code
_entity_poly.pdbx_strand_id
1 'polypeptide(L)'
;MTMQNRQSQGAWEGEQAQMLLALGAAILLCWLFFDIFVYWTTWTLYWLWKMVDFPFIHVWAGGKINLLAEVANNAKDVTFSEWLEVMNHTSGVLLLFLTPLVIVSGIGLAQHPVLPFRSKRLVNIHTLPGLLSHFAPSVIPVLAAS
;
A
#
# COMPACT_ATOMS: atom_id res chain seq x y z
N MET A 1 9.94 -25.56 47.34
CA MET A 1 10.53 -24.72 46.28
C MET A 1 9.81 -25.06 44.98
N THR A 2 8.64 -24.46 44.76
CA THR A 2 7.79 -24.74 43.58
C THR A 2 8.25 -23.84 42.44
N MET A 3 9.01 -24.41 41.50
CA MET A 3 9.31 -23.77 40.23
C MET A 3 8.00 -23.59 39.46
N GLN A 4 7.49 -22.37 39.47
CA GLN A 4 6.43 -21.93 38.58
C GLN A 4 7.03 -21.85 37.17
N ASN A 5 6.85 -22.93 36.41
CA ASN A 5 7.17 -22.98 34.98
C ASN A 5 6.26 -21.98 34.27
N ARG A 6 6.73 -20.74 34.12
CA ARG A 6 6.16 -19.80 33.14
C ARG A 6 6.47 -20.40 31.78
N GLN A 7 5.56 -21.20 31.25
CA GLN A 7 5.49 -21.42 29.82
C GLN A 7 5.40 -20.03 29.19
N SER A 8 6.47 -19.61 28.53
CA SER A 8 6.38 -18.66 27.45
C SER A 8 5.56 -19.35 26.37
N GLN A 9 4.21 -19.32 26.51
CA GLN A 9 3.33 -19.43 25.35
C GLN A 9 3.90 -18.45 24.34
N GLY A 10 4.35 -18.95 23.19
CA GLY A 10 5.00 -18.14 22.19
C GLY A 10 4.07 -16.98 21.89
N ALA A 11 4.49 -15.76 22.22
CA ALA A 11 3.70 -14.56 21.92
C ALA A 11 3.27 -14.57 20.43
N TRP A 12 4.13 -15.17 19.59
CA TRP A 12 3.95 -15.31 18.17
C TRP A 12 2.87 -16.34 17.80
N GLU A 13 2.66 -17.41 18.57
CA GLU A 13 1.62 -18.43 18.30
C GLU A 13 0.22 -17.91 18.68
N GLY A 14 0.12 -17.15 19.78
CA GLY A 14 -1.12 -16.49 20.18
C GLY A 14 -1.53 -15.38 19.21
N GLU A 15 -0.58 -14.51 18.82
CA GLU A 15 -0.81 -13.43 17.85
C GLU A 15 -1.17 -13.96 16.47
N GLN A 16 -0.45 -14.96 15.96
CA GLN A 16 -0.75 -15.59 14.66
C GLN A 16 -2.08 -16.34 14.68
N ALA A 17 -2.38 -17.09 15.75
CA ALA A 17 -3.67 -17.76 15.88
C ALA A 17 -4.82 -16.75 15.95
N GLN A 18 -4.65 -15.64 16.65
CA GLN A 18 -5.64 -14.57 16.71
C GLN A 18 -5.82 -13.87 15.35
N MET A 19 -4.74 -13.65 14.59
CA MET A 19 -4.81 -13.14 13.21
C MET A 19 -5.54 -14.11 12.27
N LEU A 20 -5.26 -15.41 12.36
CA LEU A 20 -5.94 -16.44 11.56
C LEU A 20 -7.43 -16.54 11.94
N LEU A 21 -7.75 -16.45 13.22
CA LEU A 21 -9.13 -16.46 13.70
C LEU A 21 -9.88 -15.21 13.24
N ALA A 22 -9.24 -14.04 13.29
CA ALA A 22 -9.81 -12.79 12.78
C ALA A 22 -10.03 -12.82 11.26
N LEU A 23 -9.07 -13.36 10.50
CA LEU A 23 -9.22 -13.56 9.06
C LEU A 23 -10.35 -14.56 8.74
N GLY A 24 -10.42 -15.68 9.46
CA GLY A 24 -11.49 -16.66 9.30
C GLY A 24 -12.87 -16.07 9.62
N ALA A 25 -12.96 -15.27 10.69
CA ALA A 25 -14.18 -14.55 11.05
C ALA A 25 -14.56 -13.51 9.98
N ALA A 26 -13.59 -12.79 9.42
CA ALA A 26 -13.83 -11.84 8.32
C ALA A 26 -14.33 -12.55 7.06
N ILE A 27 -13.76 -13.70 6.71
CA ILE A 27 -14.21 -14.51 5.56
C ILE A 27 -15.64 -15.03 5.79
N LEU A 28 -15.94 -15.52 6.99
CA LEU A 28 -17.30 -15.95 7.35
C LEU A 28 -18.30 -14.80 7.32
N LEU A 29 -17.92 -13.61 7.78
CA LEU A 29 -18.76 -12.42 7.69
C LEU A 29 -18.99 -12.01 6.23
N CYS A 30 -17.95 -12.03 5.39
CA CYS A 30 -18.10 -11.78 3.95
C CYS A 30 -19.00 -12.80 3.27
N TRP A 31 -19.01 -14.06 3.74
CA TRP A 31 -19.93 -15.07 3.25
C TRP A 31 -21.37 -14.81 3.71
N LEU A 32 -21.57 -14.55 5.02
CA LEU A 32 -22.89 -14.32 5.60
C LEU A 32 -23.55 -13.05 5.04
N PHE A 33 -22.76 -12.03 4.75
CA PHE A 33 -23.17 -10.75 4.21
C PHE A 33 -22.72 -10.56 2.76
N PHE A 34 -22.76 -11.63 1.97
CA PHE A 34 -22.28 -11.60 0.58
C PHE A 34 -22.98 -10.52 -0.26
N ASP A 35 -24.30 -10.38 -0.14
CA ASP A 35 -25.08 -9.33 -0.82
C ASP A 35 -24.56 -7.90 -0.49
N ILE A 36 -24.36 -7.62 0.80
CA ILE A 36 -23.84 -6.34 1.28
C ILE A 36 -22.42 -6.12 0.76
N PHE A 37 -21.59 -7.16 0.75
CA PHE A 37 -20.23 -7.10 0.23
C PHE A 37 -20.20 -6.81 -1.27
N VAL A 38 -21.04 -7.48 -2.06
CA VAL A 38 -21.22 -7.22 -3.50
C VAL A 38 -21.62 -5.77 -3.73
N TYR A 39 -22.61 -5.28 -2.96
CA TYR A 39 -23.05 -3.89 -3.04
C TYR A 39 -21.93 -2.89 -2.73
N TRP A 40 -21.21 -3.07 -1.63
CA TRP A 40 -20.13 -2.14 -1.25
C TRP A 40 -18.95 -2.14 -2.23
N THR A 41 -18.60 -3.30 -2.76
CA THR A 41 -17.51 -3.42 -3.74
C THR A 41 -17.89 -2.76 -5.07
N THR A 42 -19.07 -3.06 -5.61
CA THR A 42 -19.58 -2.39 -6.83
C THR A 42 -19.79 -0.88 -6.61
N TRP A 43 -20.30 -0.46 -5.46
CA TRP A 43 -20.44 0.96 -5.09
C TRP A 43 -19.11 1.71 -5.10
N THR A 44 -18.08 1.13 -4.46
CA THR A 44 -16.75 1.75 -4.39
C THR A 44 -16.14 1.89 -5.78
N LEU A 45 -16.24 0.83 -6.60
CA LEU A 45 -15.74 0.87 -7.97
C LEU A 45 -16.53 1.86 -8.83
N TYR A 46 -17.85 1.94 -8.68
CA TYR A 46 -18.70 2.90 -9.38
C TYR A 46 -18.18 4.33 -9.19
N TRP A 47 -17.88 4.72 -7.95
CA TRP A 47 -17.34 6.04 -7.65
C TRP A 47 -15.93 6.26 -8.19
N LEU A 48 -15.06 5.25 -8.11
CA LEU A 48 -13.73 5.33 -8.71
C LEU A 48 -13.78 5.55 -10.23
N TRP A 49 -14.66 4.83 -10.91
CA TRP A 49 -14.88 4.98 -12.34
C TRP A 49 -15.46 6.36 -12.70
N LYS A 50 -16.42 6.85 -11.91
CA LYS A 50 -16.96 8.22 -12.03
C LYS A 50 -15.89 9.30 -11.92
N MET A 51 -14.87 9.12 -11.08
CA MET A 51 -13.77 10.07 -10.91
C MET A 51 -12.81 10.10 -12.10
N VAL A 52 -12.70 8.98 -12.83
CA VAL A 52 -11.83 8.81 -14.01
C VAL A 52 -12.60 9.03 -15.32
N ASP A 53 -13.90 9.34 -15.24
CA ASP A 53 -14.76 9.56 -16.40
C ASP A 53 -14.41 10.87 -17.11
N PHE A 54 -13.52 10.79 -18.10
CA PHE A 54 -13.16 11.89 -18.99
C PHE A 54 -13.90 11.78 -20.32
N PRO A 55 -14.21 12.90 -21.01
CA PRO A 55 -14.97 12.89 -22.27
C PRO A 55 -14.37 11.96 -23.35
N PHE A 56 -13.05 11.83 -23.39
CA PHE A 56 -12.35 10.95 -24.35
C PHE A 56 -12.51 9.45 -24.06
N ILE A 57 -12.71 9.09 -22.79
CA ILE A 57 -12.79 7.70 -22.32
C ILE A 57 -14.24 7.32 -21.95
N HIS A 58 -15.17 8.28 -22.05
CA HIS A 58 -16.54 8.17 -21.57
C HIS A 58 -17.31 6.95 -22.09
N VAL A 59 -17.14 6.57 -23.36
CA VAL A 59 -17.81 5.37 -23.91
C VAL A 59 -17.30 4.09 -23.24
N TRP A 60 -16.00 4.02 -22.97
CA TRP A 60 -15.38 2.86 -22.34
C TRP A 60 -15.66 2.81 -20.83
N ALA A 61 -15.50 3.94 -20.14
CA ALA A 61 -15.82 4.05 -18.71
C ALA A 61 -17.32 3.88 -18.45
N GLY A 62 -18.17 4.46 -19.29
CA GLY A 62 -19.62 4.36 -19.20
C GLY A 62 -20.13 2.92 -19.27
N GLY A 63 -19.54 2.09 -20.15
CA GLY A 63 -19.85 0.66 -20.19
C GLY A 63 -19.55 -0.07 -18.87
N LYS A 64 -18.43 0.27 -18.22
CA LYS A 64 -18.07 -0.29 -16.89
C LYS A 64 -18.98 0.22 -15.79
N ILE A 65 -19.28 1.51 -15.78
CA ILE A 65 -20.18 2.17 -14.81
C ILE A 65 -21.59 1.57 -14.88
N ASN A 66 -22.11 1.32 -16.07
CA ASN A 66 -23.44 0.74 -16.23
C ASN A 66 -23.50 -0.71 -15.72
N LEU A 67 -22.48 -1.53 -16.04
CA LEU A 67 -22.36 -2.90 -15.50
C LEU A 67 -22.30 -2.90 -13.97
N LEU A 68 -21.53 -2.00 -13.37
CA LEU A 68 -21.45 -1.85 -11.90
C LEU A 68 -22.82 -1.47 -11.30
N ALA A 69 -23.56 -0.58 -11.95
CA ALA A 69 -24.89 -0.17 -11.51
C ALA A 69 -25.93 -1.30 -11.64
N GLU A 70 -25.89 -2.08 -12.71
CA GLU A 70 -26.79 -3.22 -12.94
C GLU A 70 -26.58 -4.31 -11.87
N VAL A 71 -25.32 -4.64 -11.57
CA VAL A 71 -24.96 -5.64 -10.56
C VAL A 71 -25.29 -5.14 -9.15
N ALA A 72 -25.09 -3.86 -8.86
CA ALA A 72 -25.47 -3.27 -7.57
C ALA A 72 -26.99 -3.31 -7.33
N ASN A 73 -27.79 -3.09 -8.38
CA ASN A 73 -29.26 -3.15 -8.29
C ASN A 73 -29.78 -4.58 -8.12
N ASN A 74 -29.06 -5.58 -8.63
CA ASN A 74 -29.42 -7.01 -8.53
C ASN A 74 -28.55 -7.78 -7.54
N ALA A 75 -27.89 -7.10 -6.59
CA ALA A 75 -26.88 -7.70 -5.71
C ALA A 75 -27.36 -8.94 -4.93
N LYS A 76 -28.68 -9.07 -4.69
CA LYS A 76 -29.30 -10.20 -3.99
C LYS A 76 -29.30 -11.50 -4.77
N ASP A 77 -29.35 -11.40 -6.10
CA ASP A 77 -29.47 -12.55 -7.01
C ASP A 77 -28.12 -12.88 -7.69
N VAL A 78 -27.12 -12.03 -7.52
CA VAL A 78 -25.78 -12.18 -8.12
C VAL A 78 -25.02 -13.31 -7.43
N THR A 79 -24.46 -14.19 -8.24
CA THR A 79 -23.61 -15.29 -7.76
C THR A 79 -22.15 -14.85 -7.57
N PHE A 80 -21.36 -15.60 -6.79
CA PHE A 80 -19.94 -15.31 -6.58
C PHE A 80 -19.14 -15.28 -7.88
N SER A 81 -19.42 -16.19 -8.83
CA SER A 81 -18.72 -16.23 -10.12
C SER A 81 -19.01 -15.01 -10.97
N GLU A 82 -20.27 -14.58 -11.01
CA GLU A 82 -20.70 -13.40 -11.76
C GLU A 82 -20.10 -12.12 -11.17
N TRP A 83 -20.12 -11.99 -9.84
CA TRP A 83 -19.42 -10.89 -9.16
C TRP A 83 -17.92 -10.87 -9.50
N LEU A 84 -17.24 -12.02 -9.48
CA LEU A 84 -15.81 -12.11 -9.82
C LEU A 84 -15.51 -11.68 -11.25
N GLU A 85 -16.36 -12.06 -12.20
CA GLU A 85 -16.22 -11.67 -13.61
C GLU A 85 -16.38 -10.15 -13.78
N VAL A 86 -17.38 -9.57 -13.13
CA VAL A 86 -17.61 -8.12 -13.12
C VAL A 86 -16.42 -7.40 -12.49
N MET A 87 -15.89 -7.90 -11.36
CA MET A 87 -14.70 -7.36 -10.71
C MET A 87 -13.47 -7.46 -11.60
N ASN A 88 -13.26 -8.57 -12.30
CA ASN A 88 -12.13 -8.72 -13.23
C ASN A 88 -12.23 -7.69 -14.37
N HIS A 89 -13.43 -7.42 -14.86
CA HIS A 89 -13.66 -6.45 -15.91
C HIS A 89 -13.56 -4.98 -15.49
N THR A 90 -13.74 -4.67 -14.20
CA THR A 90 -13.87 -3.29 -13.70
C THR A 90 -12.74 -2.87 -12.75
N SER A 91 -12.03 -3.81 -12.13
CA SER A 91 -10.96 -3.55 -11.16
C SER A 91 -9.70 -2.91 -11.75
N GLY A 92 -9.54 -2.90 -13.08
CA GLY A 92 -8.41 -2.25 -13.76
C GLY A 92 -8.25 -0.76 -13.39
N VAL A 93 -9.33 -0.09 -12.97
CA VAL A 93 -9.28 1.30 -12.46
C VAL A 93 -8.37 1.44 -11.24
N LEU A 94 -8.24 0.41 -10.40
CA LEU A 94 -7.37 0.43 -9.22
C LEU A 94 -5.90 0.60 -9.60
N LEU A 95 -5.46 0.02 -10.71
CA LEU A 95 -4.07 0.16 -11.19
C LEU A 95 -3.74 1.60 -11.59
N LEU A 96 -4.72 2.31 -12.14
CA LEU A 96 -4.57 3.72 -12.51
C LEU A 96 -4.33 4.60 -11.28
N PHE A 97 -4.96 4.31 -10.15
CA PHE A 97 -4.71 5.00 -8.89
C PHE A 97 -3.46 4.49 -8.16
N LEU A 98 -3.14 3.20 -8.28
CA LEU A 98 -1.98 2.60 -7.64
C LEU A 98 -0.67 3.08 -8.28
N THR A 99 -0.64 3.29 -9.60
CA THR A 99 0.54 3.72 -10.33
C THR A 99 1.16 5.02 -9.80
N PRO A 100 0.41 6.14 -9.68
CA PRO A 100 0.96 7.37 -9.12
C PRO A 100 1.36 7.20 -7.66
N LEU A 101 0.63 6.41 -6.87
CA LEU A 101 0.97 6.12 -5.48
C LEU A 101 2.33 5.40 -5.38
N VAL A 102 2.55 4.38 -6.22
CA VAL A 102 3.81 3.62 -6.27
C VAL A 102 4.96 4.50 -6.76
N ILE A 103 4.72 5.37 -7.75
CA ILE A 103 5.75 6.30 -8.24
C ILE A 103 6.15 7.29 -7.13
N VAL A 104 5.19 7.94 -6.47
CA VAL A 104 5.46 8.91 -5.40
C VAL A 104 6.13 8.21 -4.21
N SER A 105 5.66 7.03 -3.82
CA SER A 105 6.29 6.21 -2.78
C SER A 105 7.71 5.81 -3.17
N GLY A 106 7.95 5.42 -4.42
CA GLY A 106 9.28 5.08 -4.95
C GLY A 106 10.23 6.27 -4.95
N ILE A 107 9.77 7.46 -5.34
CA ILE A 107 10.56 8.70 -5.26
C ILE A 107 10.84 9.05 -3.79
N GLY A 108 9.84 9.00 -2.92
CA GLY A 108 9.98 9.28 -1.49
C GLY A 108 10.96 8.33 -0.83
N LEU A 109 10.92 7.05 -1.18
CA LEU A 109 11.87 6.05 -0.73
C LEU A 109 13.27 6.35 -1.27
N ALA A 110 13.44 6.58 -2.58
CA ALA A 110 14.73 6.91 -3.19
C ALA A 110 15.38 8.18 -2.61
N GLN A 111 14.58 9.16 -2.22
CA GLN A 111 15.02 10.40 -1.59
C GLN A 111 15.11 10.31 -0.07
N HIS A 112 14.70 9.19 0.52
CA HIS A 112 14.63 9.04 1.97
C HIS A 112 16.05 9.10 2.58
N PRO A 113 16.31 10.01 3.55
CA PRO A 113 17.64 10.26 4.08
C PRO A 113 18.25 9.08 4.87
N VAL A 114 17.45 8.08 5.23
CA VAL A 114 17.91 6.83 5.86
C VAL A 114 18.46 5.82 4.85
N LEU A 115 18.19 5.97 3.54
CA LEU A 115 18.74 5.03 2.55
C LEU A 115 20.24 5.27 2.31
N PRO A 116 21.06 4.21 2.31
CA PRO A 116 22.53 4.28 2.24
C PRO A 116 23.08 4.81 0.90
N PHE A 117 22.22 5.07 -0.08
CA PHE A 117 22.61 5.62 -1.38
C PHE A 117 23.13 7.07 -1.29
N ARG A 118 22.70 7.84 -0.27
CA ARG A 118 23.15 9.23 -0.08
C ARG A 118 24.29 9.38 0.94
N SER A 119 24.48 8.41 1.84
CA SER A 119 25.57 8.46 2.85
C SER A 119 26.91 7.97 2.31
N LYS A 120 26.94 7.29 1.17
CA LYS A 120 28.18 6.94 0.45
C LYS A 120 28.63 8.03 -0.52
N ARG A 121 28.63 9.30 -0.11
CA ARG A 121 29.48 10.28 -0.80
C ARG A 121 30.92 9.78 -0.57
N LEU A 122 31.58 9.31 -1.64
CA LEU A 122 33.00 8.93 -1.61
C LEU A 122 33.79 10.16 -1.15
N VAL A 123 34.09 10.23 0.14
CA VAL A 123 34.95 11.26 0.70
C VAL A 123 36.38 10.85 0.34
N ASN A 124 36.91 11.46 -0.71
CA ASN A 124 38.30 11.31 -1.10
C ASN A 124 39.17 12.10 -0.12
N ILE A 125 40.37 11.62 0.20
CA ILE A 125 41.33 12.24 1.14
C ILE A 125 41.57 13.73 0.82
N HIS A 126 41.49 14.11 -0.45
CA HIS A 126 41.67 15.49 -0.93
C HIS A 126 40.44 16.40 -0.74
N THR A 127 39.26 15.83 -0.49
CA THR A 127 37.97 16.55 -0.31
C THR A 127 37.49 16.58 1.13
N LEU A 128 38.15 15.81 2.00
CA LEU A 128 37.90 15.67 3.44
C LEU A 128 38.23 16.95 4.23
N PRO A 129 39.32 17.71 3.92
CA PRO A 129 39.68 18.93 4.65
C PRO A 129 38.66 20.06 4.53
N GLY A 130 38.17 20.31 3.30
CA GLY A 130 37.22 21.40 3.03
C GLY A 130 35.81 21.15 3.57
N LEU A 131 35.49 19.91 3.92
CA LEU A 131 34.20 19.55 4.50
C LEU A 131 34.24 19.68 6.03
N LEU A 132 35.37 19.32 6.65
CA LEU A 132 35.60 19.49 8.10
C LEU A 132 35.80 20.96 8.49
N SER A 133 36.35 21.80 7.63
CA SER A 133 36.53 23.24 7.90
C SER A 133 35.21 24.00 8.13
N HIS A 134 34.08 23.46 7.63
CA HIS A 134 32.76 24.05 7.85
C HIS A 134 32.13 23.64 9.21
N PHE A 135 32.54 22.49 9.76
CA PHE A 135 32.00 21.95 11.01
C PHE A 135 32.93 22.15 12.22
N ALA A 136 34.24 22.35 12.00
CA ALA A 136 35.23 22.56 13.04
C ALA A 136 36.26 23.62 12.59
N PRO A 137 36.03 24.91 12.90
CA PRO A 137 36.94 26.00 12.54
C PRO A 137 38.34 25.86 13.16
N SER A 138 38.49 25.02 14.19
CA SER A 138 39.74 24.76 14.90
C SER A 138 40.74 23.89 14.12
N VAL A 139 40.34 23.22 13.03
CA VAL A 139 41.20 22.34 12.24
C VAL A 139 41.88 23.08 11.06
N ILE A 140 41.44 24.31 10.77
CA ILE A 140 41.96 25.16 9.69
C ILE A 140 43.48 25.38 9.75
N PRO A 141 44.11 25.73 10.90
CA PRO A 141 45.54 26.02 10.91
C PRO A 141 46.42 24.78 10.68
N VAL A 142 45.93 23.56 10.97
CA VAL A 142 46.67 22.31 10.73
C VAL A 142 46.60 21.90 9.26
N LEU A 143 45.56 22.30 8.53
CA LEU A 143 45.37 21.99 7.10
C LEU A 143 46.04 23.01 6.16
N ALA A 144 46.34 24.22 6.63
CA ALA A 144 47.06 25.23 5.85
C ALA A 144 48.59 25.03 5.87
N ALA A 145 49.08 24.11 6.71
CA ALA A 145 50.51 23.83 6.92
C ALA A 145 51.01 22.57 6.19
N SER A 146 50.14 21.85 5.48
CA SER A 146 50.48 20.73 4.58
C SER A 146 50.42 21.17 3.13
#